data_AF-A0A7V3HVK5-F1
#
_entry.id   AF-A0A7V3HVK5-F1
#
_cell.length_a   1.000
_cell.length_b   1.000
_cell.length_c   1.000
_cell.angle_alpha   90.00
_cell.angle_beta   90.00
_cell.angle_gamma   90.00
#
_symmetry.space_group_name_H-M   'P 1'
#
loop_
_entity.id
_entity.type
_entity.pdbx_description
1 polymer ?
#
loop_
_entity_poly.entity_id
_entity_poly.type
_entity_poly.pdbx_seq_one_letter_code
_entity_poly.pdbx_strand_id
1 'polypeptide(L)'
;MISKFKKFTKLPWEEQKLFAEAYLELGQMRVAILTVSFKRLTRSLEHRIKVEELSPLNEEAMRTARLVGQAIVRASAFTPWESACLAQSLTAQKMLQKRGIPGVFYLGVAKDE
;
A
#
# COMPACT_ATOMS: atom_id res chain seq x y z
N MET A 1 -8.70 9.89 20.63
CA MET A 1 -7.43 9.20 20.29
C MET A 1 -7.17 7.94 21.12
N ILE A 2 -7.47 7.93 22.43
CA ILE A 2 -7.15 6.84 23.38
C ILE A 2 -7.95 5.53 23.15
N SER A 3 -9.17 5.59 22.60
CA SER A 3 -10.00 4.39 22.37
C SER A 3 -9.55 3.52 21.18
N LYS A 4 -8.76 4.08 20.24
CA LYS A 4 -8.24 3.34 19.08
C LYS A 4 -7.08 2.40 19.46
N PHE A 5 -6.30 2.77 20.47
CA PHE A 5 -5.18 1.96 20.98
C PHE A 5 -5.65 0.67 21.67
N LYS A 6 -6.79 0.70 22.39
CA LYS A 6 -7.36 -0.48 23.05
C LYS A 6 -7.87 -1.56 22.07
N LYS A 7 -8.17 -1.20 20.81
CA LYS A 7 -8.46 -2.19 19.75
C LYS A 7 -7.18 -2.77 19.17
N PHE A 8 -6.09 -2.00 19.15
CA PHE A 8 -4.79 -2.41 18.60
C PHE A 8 -4.11 -3.53 19.40
N THR A 9 -4.38 -3.61 20.70
CA THR A 9 -3.87 -4.68 21.58
C THR A 9 -4.66 -6.00 21.47
N LYS A 10 -5.83 -5.99 20.82
CA LYS A 10 -6.62 -7.21 20.52
C LYS A 10 -6.41 -7.73 19.10
N LEU A 11 -5.60 -7.03 18.30
CA LEU A 11 -5.26 -7.48 16.96
C LEU A 11 -4.25 -8.63 17.05
N PRO A 12 -4.41 -9.69 16.25
CA PRO A 12 -3.40 -10.73 16.13
C PRO A 12 -2.07 -10.13 15.66
N TRP A 13 -0.96 -10.75 16.09
CA TRP A 13 0.41 -10.31 15.82
C TRP A 13 0.70 -10.01 14.33
N GLU A 14 0.03 -10.73 13.43
CA GLU A 14 0.10 -10.50 11.99
C GLU A 14 -0.39 -9.11 11.58
N GLU A 15 -1.50 -8.63 12.13
CA GLU A 15 -2.01 -7.30 11.79
C GLU A 15 -1.13 -6.18 12.37
N GLN A 16 -0.49 -6.41 13.52
CA GLN A 16 0.47 -5.47 14.09
C GLN A 16 1.72 -5.35 13.20
N LYS A 17 2.24 -6.48 12.71
CA LYS A 17 3.34 -6.50 11.73
C LYS A 17 2.97 -5.79 10.44
N LEU A 18 1.78 -6.06 9.90
CA LEU A 18 1.28 -5.39 8.69
C LEU A 18 1.17 -3.88 8.89
N PHE A 19 0.72 -3.43 10.05
CA PHE A 19 0.67 -1.99 10.35
C PHE A 19 2.06 -1.37 10.44
N ALA A 20 3.00 -2.01 11.13
CA ALA A 20 4.37 -1.50 11.24
C ALA A 20 5.05 -1.44 9.87
N GLU A 21 4.88 -2.48 9.05
CA GLU A 21 5.35 -2.49 7.67
C GLU A 21 4.70 -1.37 6.85
N ALA A 22 3.37 -1.23 6.90
CA ALA A 22 2.65 -0.19 6.19
C ALA A 22 3.10 1.22 6.60
N TYR A 23 3.32 1.45 7.90
CA TYR A 23 3.80 2.74 8.42
C TYR A 23 5.18 3.10 7.87
N LEU A 24 6.12 2.14 7.89
CA LEU A 24 7.47 2.32 7.36
C LEU A 24 7.46 2.53 5.84
N GLU A 25 6.65 1.75 5.12
CA GLU A 25 6.54 1.84 3.67
C GLU A 25 5.88 3.13 3.21
N LEU A 26 4.88 3.63 3.95
CA LEU A 26 4.28 4.96 3.70
C LEU A 26 5.33 6.07 3.83
N GLY A 27 6.21 5.99 4.82
CA GLY A 27 7.32 6.93 4.99
C GLY A 27 8.30 6.86 3.82
N GLN A 28 8.70 5.64 3.43
CA GLN A 28 9.57 5.44 2.27
C GLN A 28 8.93 5.98 0.98
N MET A 29 7.65 5.73 0.75
CA MET A 29 6.93 6.23 -0.43
C MET A 29 6.76 7.74 -0.41
N ARG A 30 6.51 8.34 0.76
CA ARG A 30 6.49 9.80 0.88
C ARG A 30 7.84 10.41 0.51
N VAL A 31 8.93 9.87 1.05
CA VAL A 31 10.29 10.32 0.70
C VAL A 31 10.55 10.14 -0.80
N ALA A 32 10.21 8.98 -1.35
CA ALA A 32 10.39 8.69 -2.77
C ALA A 32 9.59 9.67 -3.65
N ILE A 33 8.33 9.95 -3.33
CA ILE A 33 7.49 10.92 -4.06
C ILE A 33 8.09 12.33 -4.03
N LEU A 34 8.66 12.74 -2.90
CA LEU A 34 9.23 14.09 -2.74
C LEU A 34 10.62 14.25 -3.37
N THR A 35 11.39 13.17 -3.50
CA THR A 35 12.80 13.24 -3.90
C THR A 35 13.06 12.68 -5.30
N VAL A 36 12.19 11.82 -5.81
CA VAL A 36 12.37 11.11 -7.07
C VAL A 36 11.36 11.62 -8.10
N SER A 37 11.81 11.83 -9.34
CA SER A 37 10.89 12.21 -10.41
C SER A 37 9.84 11.12 -10.65
N PHE A 38 8.62 11.54 -10.94
CA PHE A 38 7.49 10.64 -11.16
C PHE A 38 7.80 9.54 -12.19
N LYS A 39 8.49 9.90 -13.28
CA LYS A 39 8.95 8.93 -14.30
C LYS A 39 9.80 7.80 -13.73
N ARG A 40 10.64 8.07 -12.73
CA ARG A 40 11.45 7.03 -12.09
C ARG A 40 10.63 6.20 -11.09
N LEU A 41 9.67 6.82 -10.40
CA LEU A 41 8.75 6.11 -9.50
C LEU A 41 7.89 5.10 -10.27
N THR A 42 7.44 5.46 -11.47
CA THR A 42 6.58 4.61 -12.30
C THR A 42 7.36 3.67 -13.22
N ARG A 43 8.68 3.80 -13.35
CA ARG A 43 9.49 2.96 -14.26
C ARG A 43 9.33 1.45 -13.98
N SER A 44 9.19 1.06 -12.72
CA SER A 44 8.94 -0.33 -12.32
C SER A 44 7.52 -0.82 -12.70
N LEU A 45 6.57 0.11 -12.89
CA LEU A 45 5.21 -0.16 -13.36
C LEU A 45 5.18 -0.38 -14.87
N GLU A 46 5.93 0.44 -15.62
CA GLU A 46 5.95 0.42 -17.09
C GLU A 46 6.39 -0.94 -17.67
N HIS A 47 7.30 -1.64 -16.98
CA HIS A 47 7.76 -2.97 -17.41
C HIS A 47 6.73 -4.08 -17.15
N ARG A 48 5.67 -3.80 -16.39
CA ARG A 48 4.62 -4.77 -16.01
C ARG A 48 3.28 -4.49 -16.69
N ILE A 49 3.26 -3.73 -17.79
CA ILE A 49 2.06 -3.41 -18.58
C ILE A 49 1.52 -4.64 -19.34
N LYS A 50 2.30 -5.72 -19.49
CA LYS A 50 1.72 -6.99 -19.92
C LYS A 50 0.74 -7.45 -18.85
N VAL A 51 -0.54 -7.21 -19.12
CA VAL A 51 -1.67 -7.82 -18.43
C VAL A 51 -1.56 -9.31 -18.70
N GLU A 52 -0.70 -9.99 -17.97
CA GLU A 52 -0.78 -11.43 -17.84
C GLU A 52 -2.17 -11.69 -17.26
N GLU A 53 -2.93 -12.61 -17.88
CA GLU A 53 -4.21 -13.06 -17.36
C GLU A 53 -4.01 -13.45 -15.90
N LEU A 54 -4.42 -12.56 -14.98
CA LEU A 54 -4.22 -12.80 -13.58
C LEU A 54 -5.07 -14.00 -13.22
N SER A 55 -4.42 -15.08 -12.81
CA SER A 55 -5.12 -16.23 -12.27
C SER A 55 -6.00 -15.76 -11.11
N PRO A 56 -7.21 -16.31 -10.96
CA PRO A 56 -8.08 -15.96 -9.85
C PRO A 56 -7.34 -16.17 -8.53
N LEU A 57 -7.36 -15.13 -7.67
CA LEU A 57 -6.75 -15.20 -6.35
C LEU A 57 -7.47 -16.28 -5.53
N ASN A 58 -6.71 -17.09 -4.82
CA ASN A 58 -7.28 -17.94 -3.79
C ASN A 58 -7.81 -17.10 -2.61
N GLU A 59 -8.64 -17.71 -1.77
CA GLU A 59 -9.29 -17.00 -0.65
C GLU A 59 -8.27 -16.42 0.36
N GLU A 60 -7.16 -17.11 0.57
CA GLU A 60 -6.09 -16.69 1.48
C GLU A 60 -5.35 -15.43 0.98
N ALA A 61 -4.99 -15.39 -0.31
CA ALA A 61 -4.37 -14.23 -0.94
C ALA A 61 -5.34 -13.04 -0.93
N MET A 62 -6.63 -13.27 -1.21
CA MET A 62 -7.66 -12.23 -1.13
C MET A 62 -7.81 -11.71 0.31
N ARG A 63 -7.83 -12.59 1.32
CA ARG A 63 -7.85 -12.20 2.74
C ARG A 63 -6.62 -11.37 3.10
N THR A 64 -5.43 -11.81 2.70
CA THR A 64 -4.18 -11.10 2.97
C THR A 64 -4.17 -9.72 2.32
N ALA A 65 -4.62 -9.61 1.07
CA ALA A 65 -4.72 -8.33 0.36
C ALA A 65 -5.65 -7.35 1.08
N ARG A 66 -6.78 -7.83 1.62
CA ARG A 66 -7.69 -7.00 2.43
C ARG A 66 -7.03 -6.52 3.73
N LEU A 67 -6.30 -7.39 4.42
CA LEU A 67 -5.58 -7.02 5.65
C LEU A 67 -4.49 -5.98 5.38
N VAL A 68 -3.75 -6.12 4.27
CA VAL A 68 -2.77 -5.12 3.81
C VAL A 68 -3.45 -3.77 3.59
N GLY A 69 -4.56 -3.72 2.83
CA GLY A 69 -5.30 -2.48 2.58
C GLY A 69 -5.77 -1.82 3.88
N GLN A 70 -6.33 -2.60 4.81
CA GLN A 70 -6.76 -2.11 6.12
C GLN A 70 -5.58 -1.57 6.94
N ALA A 71 -4.44 -2.26 6.92
CA ALA A 71 -3.23 -1.83 7.63
C ALA A 71 -2.70 -0.49 7.08
N ILE A 72 -2.70 -0.30 5.76
CA ILE A 72 -2.28 0.94 5.11
C ILE A 72 -3.21 2.10 5.46
N VAL A 73 -4.53 1.90 5.33
CA VAL A 73 -5.52 2.93 5.68
C VAL A 73 -5.38 3.31 7.16
N ARG A 74 -5.21 2.34 8.05
CA ARG A 74 -4.97 2.61 9.48
C ARG A 74 -3.66 3.38 9.67
N ALA A 75 -2.55 2.90 9.14
CA ALA A 75 -1.23 3.50 9.29
C ALA A 75 -1.19 4.94 8.75
N SER A 76 -1.85 5.20 7.62
CA SER A 76 -1.94 6.53 7.01
C SER A 76 -2.55 7.59 7.94
N ALA A 77 -3.43 7.18 8.87
CA ALA A 77 -4.03 8.07 9.85
C ALA A 77 -3.13 8.36 11.06
N PHE A 78 -2.00 7.65 11.21
CA PHE A 78 -1.03 7.82 12.29
C PHE A 78 0.32 8.37 11.82
N THR A 79 0.54 8.52 10.51
CA THR A 79 1.78 9.14 10.00
C THR A 79 1.78 10.64 10.30
N PRO A 80 2.93 11.24 10.70
CA PRO A 80 3.03 12.68 10.94
C PRO A 80 3.08 13.51 9.64
N TRP A 81 3.14 12.85 8.48
CA TRP A 81 3.06 13.45 7.15
C TRP A 81 1.75 13.05 6.46
N GLU A 82 1.42 13.77 5.40
CA GLU A 82 0.30 13.44 4.53
C GLU A 82 0.59 12.17 3.71
N SER A 83 -0.19 11.13 4.00
CA SER A 83 -0.20 9.87 3.25
C SER A 83 -1.30 9.91 2.18
N ALA A 84 -1.10 10.71 1.12
CA ALA A 84 -2.06 10.87 0.03
C ALA A 84 -2.33 9.55 -0.73
N CYS A 85 -3.38 9.52 -1.56
CA CYS A 85 -3.82 8.33 -2.30
C CYS A 85 -2.68 7.66 -3.07
N LEU A 86 -1.84 8.44 -3.78
CA LEU A 86 -0.68 7.91 -4.52
C LEU A 86 0.32 7.17 -3.61
N ALA A 87 0.63 7.73 -2.44
CA ALA A 87 1.55 7.09 -1.50
C ALA A 87 0.97 5.78 -0.93
N GLN A 88 -0.32 5.78 -0.58
CA GLN A 88 -1.01 4.59 -0.09
C GLN A 88 -1.10 3.49 -1.16
N SER A 89 -1.41 3.87 -2.39
CA SER A 89 -1.66 2.93 -3.48
C SER A 89 -0.35 2.29 -3.99
N LEU A 90 0.76 3.06 -4.08
CA LEU A 90 2.10 2.52 -4.32
C LEU A 90 2.59 1.65 -3.16
N THR A 91 2.27 2.01 -1.92
CA THR A 91 2.58 1.20 -0.74
C THR A 91 1.86 -0.15 -0.81
N ALA A 92 0.57 -0.15 -1.14
CA ALA A 92 -0.22 -1.37 -1.31
C ALA A 92 0.39 -2.27 -2.37
N GLN A 93 0.72 -1.70 -3.52
CA GLN A 93 1.35 -2.46 -4.59
C GLN A 93 2.67 -3.10 -4.14
N LYS A 94 3.56 -2.35 -3.49
CA LYS A 94 4.84 -2.87 -2.99
C LYS A 94 4.63 -4.00 -1.98
N MET A 95 3.72 -3.81 -1.02
CA MET A 95 3.42 -4.82 0.01
C MET A 95 2.79 -6.09 -0.57
N LEU A 96 1.95 -5.99 -1.60
CA LEU A 96 1.35 -7.13 -2.30
C LEU A 96 2.38 -7.88 -3.16
N GLN A 97 3.23 -7.15 -3.90
CA GLN A 97 4.31 -7.72 -4.70
C GLN A 97 5.31 -8.51 -3.83
N LYS A 98 5.67 -7.98 -2.65
CA LYS A 98 6.53 -8.68 -1.67
C LYS A 98 5.96 -10.03 -1.23
N ARG A 99 4.63 -10.20 -1.32
CA ARG A 99 3.90 -11.42 -0.94
C ARG A 99 3.55 -12.29 -2.15
N GLY A 100 4.00 -11.93 -3.34
CA GLY A 100 3.66 -12.64 -4.57
C GLY A 100 2.17 -12.56 -4.93
N ILE A 101 1.42 -11.60 -4.36
CA ILE A 101 -0.01 -11.43 -4.68
C ILE A 101 -0.10 -10.57 -5.94
N PRO A 102 -0.56 -11.12 -7.07
CA PRO A 102 -0.68 -10.36 -8.30
C PRO A 102 -1.78 -9.30 -8.19
N GLY A 103 -1.61 -8.21 -8.93
CA GLY A 103 -2.61 -7.15 -9.02
C GLY A 103 -2.25 -6.16 -10.12
N VAL A 104 -3.28 -5.57 -10.72
CA VAL A 104 -3.12 -4.50 -11.71
C VAL A 104 -3.27 -3.15 -11.02
N PHE A 105 -2.34 -2.24 -11.30
CA PHE A 105 -2.34 -0.90 -10.75
C PHE A 105 -2.66 0.12 -11.84
N TYR A 106 -3.76 0.84 -11.67
CA TYR A 106 -4.17 1.91 -12.57
C TYR A 106 -3.92 3.26 -11.90
N LEU A 107 -3.20 4.13 -12.60
CA LEU A 107 -2.90 5.47 -12.12
C LEU A 107 -3.60 6.50 -13.01
N GLY A 108 -4.68 7.06 -12.49
CA GLY A 108 -5.34 8.22 -13.05
C GLY A 108 -4.82 9.50 -12.39
N VAL A 109 -4.67 10.56 -13.18
CA VAL A 109 -4.39 11.91 -12.69
C VAL A 109 -5.48 12.81 -13.26
N ALA A 110 -6.19 13.52 -12.39
CA ALA A 110 -7.05 14.62 -12.83
C ALA A 110 -6.14 15.72 -13.37
N LYS A 111 -6.37 16.13 -14.62
CA LYS A 111 -5.72 17.33 -15.14
C LYS A 111 -6.50 18.52 -14.59
N ASP A 112 -5.80 19.46 -14.00
CA ASP A 112 -6.39 20.76 -13.69
C ASP A 112 -6.77 21.42 -15.03
N GLU A 113 -8.04 21.79 -15.18
CA GLU A 113 -8.49 22.76 -16.19
C GLU A 113 -8.14 24.19 -15.74
#